data_AF-A0A3P7XR55-F1
#
_entry.id   AF-A0A3P7XR55-F1
#
_cell.length_a   1.000
_cell.length_b   1.000
_cell.length_c   1.000
_cell.angle_alpha   90.00
_cell.angle_beta   90.00
_cell.angle_gamma   90.00
#
_symmetry.space_group_name_H-M   'P 1'
#
loop_
_entity.id
_entity.type
_entity.pdbx_description
1 polymer ?
#
loop_
_entity_poly.entity_id
_entity_poly.type
_entity_poly.pdbx_seq_one_letter_code
_entity_poly.pdbx_strand_id
1 'polypeptide(L)'
;MGSKVSYGASSPALSNRERFPTLFRTHPSANMQNPTRMRLFEKFHWKKITILQSVEEELGRRKGIRVERQSFYGDPTDAMKTLRRQDARVIVGLFYVTEARKVLCQAYHHKLYGRKYTWFFIGWYADTWYLPPPEEHLNCTAQQVRSF
;
A
#
# COMPACT_ATOMS: atom_id res chain seq x y z
N MET A 1 12.45 -30.71 17.46
CA MET A 1 11.64 -29.69 16.75
C MET A 1 12.60 -28.77 16.03
N GLY A 2 12.54 -28.67 14.70
CA GLY A 2 13.54 -27.94 13.91
C GLY A 2 13.26 -26.44 13.82
N SER A 3 14.32 -25.63 13.82
CA SER A 3 14.24 -24.19 13.53
C SER A 3 14.02 -23.96 12.04
N LYS A 4 13.20 -22.97 11.69
CA LYS A 4 12.96 -22.55 10.30
C LYS A 4 13.56 -21.16 10.10
N VAL A 5 14.29 -20.95 9.00
CA VAL A 5 14.85 -19.64 8.64
C VAL A 5 14.28 -19.20 7.30
N SER A 6 13.72 -18.00 7.23
CA SER A 6 13.20 -17.41 5.99
C SER A 6 14.06 -16.24 5.51
N TYR A 7 14.37 -16.23 4.21
CA TYR A 7 15.13 -15.16 3.56
C TYR A 7 14.25 -14.05 2.95
N GLY A 8 12.93 -14.24 2.85
CA GLY A 8 12.02 -13.32 2.13
C GLY A 8 10.72 -12.99 2.85
N ALA A 9 10.47 -13.54 4.04
CA ALA A 9 9.19 -13.36 4.72
C ALA A 9 9.08 -12.02 5.47
N SER A 10 8.39 -11.07 4.85
CA SER A 10 8.19 -9.71 5.38
C SER A 10 6.93 -9.53 6.24
N SER A 11 6.01 -10.50 6.25
CA SER A 11 4.71 -10.37 6.96
C SER A 11 4.90 -10.00 8.44
N PRO A 12 4.17 -8.99 8.96
CA PRO A 12 4.21 -8.63 10.38
C PRO A 12 3.78 -9.75 11.33
N ALA A 13 2.81 -10.58 10.91
CA ALA A 13 2.23 -11.65 11.71
C ALA A 13 3.28 -12.69 12.18
N LEU A 14 4.36 -12.86 11.41
CA LEU A 14 5.45 -13.79 11.73
C LEU A 14 6.30 -13.34 12.92
N SER A 15 6.06 -12.15 13.46
CA SER A 15 6.72 -11.67 14.69
C SER A 15 6.10 -12.25 15.97
N ASN A 16 4.92 -12.90 15.88
CA ASN A 16 4.26 -13.51 17.04
C ASN A 16 5.02 -14.78 17.45
N ARG A 17 5.75 -14.71 18.58
CA ARG A 17 6.56 -15.83 19.12
C ARG A 17 5.75 -16.93 19.78
N GLU A 18 4.52 -16.66 20.21
CA GLU A 18 3.60 -17.69 20.73
C GLU A 18 3.13 -18.60 19.58
N ARG A 19 2.83 -18.01 18.41
CA ARG A 19 2.42 -18.75 17.21
C ARG A 19 3.60 -19.34 16.44
N PHE A 20 4.76 -18.67 16.43
CA PHE A 20 5.94 -19.04 15.65
C PHE A 20 7.23 -19.07 16.51
N PRO A 21 7.33 -19.98 17.49
CA PRO A 21 8.44 -19.98 18.46
C PRO A 21 9.81 -20.26 17.83
N THR A 22 9.88 -21.12 16.80
CA THR A 22 11.14 -21.56 16.17
C THR A 22 11.41 -20.94 14.80
N LEU A 23 10.66 -19.89 14.42
CA LEU A 23 10.84 -19.18 13.16
C LEU A 23 11.83 -18.02 13.30
N PHE A 24 12.81 -17.96 12.41
CA PHE A 24 13.72 -16.84 12.26
C PHE A 24 13.63 -16.28 10.84
N ARG A 25 13.95 -15.00 10.68
CA ARG A 25 14.03 -14.35 9.37
C ARG A 25 15.17 -13.36 9.34
N THR A 26 15.84 -13.28 8.19
CA THR A 26 16.82 -12.22 7.88
C THR A 26 16.15 -11.04 7.18
N HIS A 27 15.00 -11.27 6.53
CA HIS A 27 14.23 -10.22 5.90
C HIS A 27 13.52 -9.34 6.94
N PRO A 28 13.56 -8.01 6.81
CA PRO A 28 12.86 -7.11 7.70
C PRO A 28 11.33 -7.25 7.63
N SER A 29 10.65 -6.88 8.71
CA SER A 29 9.19 -6.80 8.73
C SER A 29 8.69 -5.63 7.89
N ALA A 30 7.54 -5.77 7.21
CA ALA A 30 6.89 -4.66 6.48
C ALA A 30 6.63 -3.43 7.39
N ASN A 31 6.26 -3.67 8.65
CA ASN A 31 6.06 -2.63 9.67
C ASN A 31 7.29 -1.74 9.93
N MET A 32 8.50 -2.14 9.51
CA MET A 32 9.69 -1.29 9.66
C MET A 32 9.59 0.03 8.89
N GLN A 33 8.70 0.12 7.89
CA GLN A 33 8.48 1.35 7.12
C GLN A 33 7.60 2.37 7.88
N ASN A 34 6.86 1.94 8.90
CA ASN A 34 5.87 2.77 9.59
C ASN A 34 6.46 3.98 10.31
N PRO A 35 7.59 3.88 11.05
CA PRO A 35 8.21 5.06 11.68
C PRO A 35 8.56 6.16 10.66
N THR A 36 9.05 5.78 9.48
CA THR A 36 9.39 6.72 8.40
C THR A 36 8.13 7.41 7.87
N ARG A 37 7.07 6.64 7.56
CA ARG A 37 5.77 7.19 7.12
C ARG A 37 5.23 8.20 8.14
N MET A 38 5.23 7.86 9.42
CA MET A 38 4.74 8.74 10.47
C MET A 38 5.57 10.03 10.59
N ARG A 39 6.90 9.94 10.47
CA ARG A 39 7.77 11.12 10.50
C ARG A 39 7.51 12.05 9.31
N LEU A 40 7.24 11.49 8.13
CA LEU A 40 6.85 12.27 6.95
C LEU A 40 5.50 12.96 7.16
N PHE A 41 4.51 12.25 7.69
CA PHE A 41 3.18 12.83 7.94
C PHE A 41 3.25 14.00 8.93
N GLU A 42 4.07 13.88 9.98
CA GLU A 42 4.33 14.98 10.91
C GLU A 42 5.02 16.17 10.23
N LYS A 43 6.07 15.91 9.45
CA LYS A 43 6.84 16.94 8.76
C LYS A 43 5.99 17.76 7.80
N PHE A 44 5.04 17.13 7.10
CA PHE A 44 4.13 17.80 6.17
C PHE A 44 2.79 18.19 6.80
N HIS A 45 2.66 18.06 8.12
CA HIS A 45 1.46 18.40 8.87
C HIS A 45 0.18 17.69 8.39
N TRP A 46 0.30 16.50 7.80
CA TRP A 46 -0.86 15.72 7.38
C TRP A 46 -1.51 15.03 8.59
N LYS A 47 -2.80 15.31 8.78
CA LYS A 47 -3.59 14.83 9.92
C LYS A 47 -4.62 13.76 9.55
N LYS A 48 -4.96 13.62 8.26
CA LYS A 48 -5.88 12.62 7.74
C LYS A 48 -5.18 11.78 6.68
N ILE A 49 -4.99 10.50 6.97
CA ILE A 49 -4.32 9.54 6.11
C ILE A 49 -5.32 8.42 5.78
N THR A 50 -5.36 8.00 4.51
CA THR A 50 -6.16 6.84 4.11
C THR A 50 -5.24 5.71 3.67
N ILE A 51 -5.42 4.52 4.21
CA ILE A 51 -4.72 3.31 3.78
C ILE A 51 -5.65 2.55 2.86
N LEU A 52 -5.17 2.25 1.66
CA LEU A 52 -5.80 1.34 0.72
C LEU A 52 -4.97 0.05 0.67
N GLN A 53 -5.58 -1.08 0.99
CA GLN A 53 -4.86 -2.34 1.15
C GLN A 53 -5.55 -3.55 0.52
N SER A 54 -4.76 -4.48 -0.03
CA SER A 54 -5.17 -5.87 -0.31
C SER A 54 -4.51 -6.84 0.67
N VAL A 55 -3.43 -6.40 1.32
CA VAL A 55 -2.68 -7.15 2.35
C VAL A 55 -2.75 -6.37 3.65
N GLU A 56 -3.05 -7.06 4.75
CA GLU A 56 -3.19 -6.42 6.05
C GLU A 56 -1.82 -5.99 6.62
N GLU A 57 -1.68 -4.70 6.91
CA GLU A 57 -0.54 -4.13 7.63
C GLU A 57 -1.03 -3.20 8.75
N GLU A 58 -0.39 -3.28 9.91
CA GLU A 58 -0.68 -2.38 11.02
C GLU A 58 0.18 -1.11 10.98
N LEU A 59 -0.37 -0.03 10.43
CA LEU A 59 0.18 1.30 10.65
C LEU A 59 -0.06 1.72 12.12
N GLY A 60 1.02 2.05 12.82
CA GLY A 60 0.98 2.48 14.22
C GLY A 60 0.13 3.74 14.44
N ARG A 61 -0.38 3.91 15.68
CA ARG A 61 -1.20 5.07 16.05
C ARG A 61 -0.29 6.20 16.58
N ARG A 62 -0.55 7.45 16.18
CA ARG A 62 0.01 8.65 16.83
C ARG A 62 -1.08 9.67 17.11
N LYS A 63 -0.92 10.38 18.24
CA LYS A 63 -1.87 11.42 18.66
C LYS A 63 -1.94 12.52 17.59
N GLY A 64 -3.16 12.86 17.16
CA GLY A 64 -3.40 13.89 16.16
C GLY A 64 -3.29 13.45 14.70
N ILE A 65 -3.00 12.18 14.39
CA ILE A 65 -3.09 11.64 13.03
C ILE A 65 -4.24 10.63 12.99
N ARG A 66 -5.27 10.92 12.19
CA ARG A 66 -6.39 10.01 11.92
C ARG A 66 -6.08 9.15 10.72
N VAL A 67 -6.15 7.83 10.91
CA VAL A 67 -5.92 6.83 9.87
C VAL A 67 -7.23 6.13 9.57
N GLU A 68 -7.71 6.26 8.33
CA GLU A 68 -8.86 5.52 7.80
C GLU A 68 -8.33 4.36 6.93
N ARG A 69 -8.97 3.19 7.00
CA ARG A 69 -8.55 2.02 6.22
C ARG A 69 -9.65 1.60 5.27
N GLN A 70 -9.27 1.22 4.06
CA GLN A 70 -10.11 0.65 3.03
C GLN A 70 -9.41 -0.58 2.47
N SER A 71 -10.06 -1.74 2.58
CA SER A 71 -9.57 -2.98 1.99
C SER A 71 -10.30 -3.26 0.68
N PHE A 72 -9.64 -3.92 -0.25
CA PHE A 72 -10.26 -4.43 -1.48
C PHE A 72 -9.69 -5.80 -1.84
N TYR A 73 -10.46 -6.58 -2.59
CA TYR A 73 -10.06 -7.88 -3.12
C TYR A 73 -10.45 -7.96 -4.59
N GLY A 74 -9.49 -8.20 -5.48
CA GLY A 74 -9.74 -8.26 -6.92
C GLY A 74 -9.89 -6.87 -7.56
N ASP A 75 -11.13 -6.41 -7.75
CA ASP A 75 -11.44 -5.14 -8.42
C ASP A 75 -11.47 -3.96 -7.40
N PRO A 76 -10.61 -2.94 -7.55
CA PRO A 76 -10.56 -1.79 -6.62
C PRO A 76 -11.60 -0.69 -6.92
N THR A 77 -12.51 -0.87 -7.87
CA THR A 77 -13.47 0.17 -8.29
C THR A 77 -14.27 0.79 -7.14
N ASP A 78 -14.85 -0.03 -6.25
CA ASP A 78 -15.64 0.49 -5.13
C ASP A 78 -14.78 1.14 -4.04
N ALA A 79 -13.53 0.71 -3.91
CA ALA A 79 -12.56 1.39 -3.06
C ALA A 79 -12.26 2.79 -3.61
N MET A 80 -12.10 2.98 -4.93
CA MET A 80 -11.91 4.30 -5.53
C MET A 80 -13.10 5.24 -5.29
N LYS A 81 -14.33 4.75 -5.44
CA LYS A 81 -15.54 5.52 -5.12
C LYS A 81 -15.55 5.96 -3.65
N THR A 82 -15.14 5.08 -2.75
CA THR A 82 -15.07 5.38 -1.32
C THR A 82 -14.00 6.40 -0.99
N LEU A 83 -12.78 6.27 -1.55
CA LEU A 83 -11.71 7.27 -1.40
C LEU A 83 -12.16 8.67 -1.86
N ARG A 84 -12.86 8.74 -3.00
CA ARG A 84 -13.40 9.99 -3.52
C ARG A 84 -14.48 10.58 -2.62
N ARG A 85 -15.43 9.77 -2.13
CA ARG A 85 -16.48 10.19 -1.19
C ARG A 85 -15.90 10.69 0.13
N GLN A 86 -14.81 10.07 0.60
CA GLN A 86 -14.10 10.46 1.82
C GLN A 86 -13.20 11.68 1.65
N ASP A 87 -13.05 12.22 0.44
CA ASP A 87 -12.07 13.25 0.11
C ASP A 87 -10.65 12.85 0.55
N ALA A 88 -10.23 11.62 0.27
CA ALA A 88 -8.91 11.12 0.62
C ALA A 88 -7.83 11.87 -0.19
N ARG A 89 -6.90 12.52 0.50
CA ARG A 89 -5.81 13.31 -0.11
C ARG A 89 -4.43 12.67 0.02
N VAL A 90 -4.14 12.10 1.18
CA VAL A 90 -2.89 11.36 1.44
C VAL A 90 -3.24 9.88 1.54
N ILE A 91 -2.77 9.10 0.56
CA ILE A 91 -3.18 7.72 0.35
C ILE A 91 -1.95 6.82 0.43
N VAL A 92 -1.99 5.80 1.29
CA VAL A 92 -0.95 4.78 1.41
C VAL A 92 -1.46 3.50 0.78
N GLY A 93 -0.81 3.07 -0.31
CA GLY A 93 -1.14 1.85 -1.03
C GLY A 93 -0.33 0.66 -0.53
N LEU A 94 -1.01 -0.38 -0.04
CA LEU A 94 -0.44 -1.61 0.49
C LEU A 94 -0.99 -2.83 -0.27
N PHE A 95 -0.42 -3.09 -1.43
CA PHE A 95 -0.86 -4.14 -2.35
C PHE A 95 0.33 -4.61 -3.21
N TYR A 96 0.19 -5.73 -3.93
CA TYR A 96 1.23 -6.22 -4.82
C TYR A 96 1.20 -5.50 -6.18
N VAL A 97 2.24 -5.70 -6.98
CA VAL A 97 2.46 -4.96 -8.23
C VAL A 97 1.30 -5.09 -9.25
N THR A 98 0.71 -6.27 -9.39
CA THR A 98 -0.46 -6.51 -10.27
C THR A 98 -1.67 -5.72 -9.81
N GLU A 99 -1.91 -5.67 -8.50
CA GLU A 99 -3.01 -4.89 -7.91
C GLU A 99 -2.73 -3.39 -8.00
N ALA A 100 -1.46 -2.98 -7.88
CA ALA A 100 -1.06 -1.59 -8.02
C ALA A 100 -1.45 -1.02 -9.39
N ARG A 101 -1.24 -1.77 -10.48
CA ARG A 101 -1.66 -1.35 -11.82
C ARG A 101 -3.17 -1.22 -11.95
N LYS A 102 -3.95 -2.17 -11.39
CA LYS A 102 -5.42 -2.09 -11.34
C LYS A 102 -5.90 -0.87 -10.55
N VAL A 103 -5.29 -0.61 -9.39
CA VAL A 103 -5.59 0.54 -8.54
C VAL A 103 -5.29 1.84 -9.27
N LEU A 104 -4.12 1.99 -9.88
CA LEU A 104 -3.76 3.20 -10.61
C LEU A 104 -4.66 3.43 -11.82
N CYS A 105 -5.00 2.38 -12.56
CA CYS A 105 -5.95 2.45 -13.66
C CYS A 105 -7.33 2.97 -13.19
N GLN A 106 -7.87 2.38 -12.12
CA GLN A 106 -9.16 2.83 -11.58
C GLN A 106 -9.09 4.22 -10.94
N ALA A 107 -8.00 4.56 -10.28
CA ALA A 107 -7.78 5.88 -9.70
C ALA A 107 -7.72 6.97 -10.78
N TYR A 108 -7.16 6.67 -11.95
CA TYR A 108 -7.17 7.56 -13.11
C TYR A 108 -8.60 7.86 -13.56
N HIS A 109 -9.41 6.81 -13.80
CA HIS A 109 -10.81 6.99 -14.20
C HIS A 109 -11.65 7.75 -13.15
N HIS A 110 -11.32 7.61 -11.87
CA HIS A 110 -11.99 8.31 -10.77
C HIS A 110 -11.41 9.70 -10.46
N LYS A 111 -10.39 10.16 -11.20
CA LYS A 111 -9.72 11.46 -11.04
C LYS A 111 -9.06 11.65 -9.67
N LEU A 112 -8.43 10.60 -9.14
CA LEU A 112 -7.70 10.58 -7.86
C LEU A 112 -6.18 10.79 -8.05
N TYR A 113 -5.80 11.71 -8.94
CA TYR A 113 -4.42 12.04 -9.29
C TYR A 113 -4.20 13.55 -9.43
N GLY A 114 -2.93 13.96 -9.59
CA GLY A 114 -2.52 15.36 -9.70
C GLY A 114 -2.29 16.04 -8.35
N ARG A 115 -2.10 17.37 -8.38
CA ARG A 115 -1.55 18.19 -7.28
C ARG A 115 -2.28 18.10 -5.93
N LYS A 116 -3.53 17.64 -5.91
CA LYS A 116 -4.34 17.52 -4.69
C LYS A 116 -4.13 16.21 -3.95
N TYR A 117 -3.45 15.23 -4.56
CA TYR A 117 -3.31 13.88 -4.03
C TYR A 117 -1.84 13.53 -3.86
N THR A 118 -1.53 12.79 -2.81
CA THR A 118 -0.20 12.23 -2.56
C THR A 118 -0.36 10.75 -2.31
N TRP A 119 0.30 9.95 -3.15
CA TRP A 119 0.31 8.49 -3.06
C TRP A 119 1.64 8.00 -2.50
N PHE A 120 1.56 7.11 -1.52
CA PHE A 120 2.69 6.35 -0.99
C PHE A 120 2.59 4.91 -1.46
N PHE A 121 3.62 4.44 -2.15
CA PHE A 121 3.74 3.05 -2.58
C PHE A 121 4.88 2.35 -1.86
N ILE A 122 4.93 1.03 -2.01
CA ILE A 122 6.04 0.21 -1.54
C ILE A 122 7.17 0.26 -2.59
N GLY A 123 8.41 0.43 -2.14
CA GLY A 123 9.55 0.69 -3.01
C GLY A 123 10.27 -0.53 -3.60
N TRP A 124 9.71 -1.74 -3.49
CA TRP A 124 10.36 -2.95 -4.04
C TRP A 124 9.85 -3.34 -5.44
N TYR A 125 8.95 -2.55 -6.04
CA TYR A 125 8.54 -2.76 -7.42
C TYR A 125 9.71 -2.54 -8.38
N ALA A 126 9.76 -3.32 -9.47
CA ALA A 126 10.73 -3.12 -10.55
C ALA A 126 10.50 -1.75 -11.23
N ASP A 127 11.54 -1.09 -11.73
CA ASP A 127 11.46 0.29 -12.23
C ASP A 127 10.36 0.52 -13.28
N THR A 128 10.08 -0.47 -14.12
CA THR A 128 9.10 -0.41 -15.21
C THR A 128 7.74 -1.02 -14.86
N TRP A 129 7.47 -1.27 -13.58
CA TRP A 129 6.28 -1.99 -13.11
C TRP A 129 4.94 -1.40 -13.57
N TYR A 130 4.89 -0.10 -13.85
CA TYR A 130 3.68 0.59 -14.29
C TYR A 130 3.32 0.29 -15.76
N LEU A 131 4.20 -0.34 -16.52
CA LEU A 131 3.91 -0.85 -17.86
C LEU A 131 3.10 -2.14 -17.70
N PRO A 132 1.81 -2.16 -18.09
CA PRO A 132 1.00 -3.36 -17.97
C PRO A 132 1.50 -4.41 -18.96
N PRO A 133 1.72 -5.65 -18.51
CA PRO A 133 2.07 -6.72 -19.44
C PRO A 133 0.84 -7.11 -20.28
N PRO A 134 1.01 -7.65 -21.50
CA PRO A 134 -0.10 -7.92 -22.43
C PRO A 134 -1.23 -8.80 -21.86
N GLU A 135 -0.89 -9.71 -20.95
CA GLU A 135 -1.81 -10.62 -20.26
C GLU A 135 -2.69 -9.94 -19.21
N GLU A 136 -2.28 -8.79 -18.69
CA GLU A 136 -3.09 -8.00 -17.77
C GLU A 136 -3.98 -7.05 -18.57
N HIS A 137 -5.15 -7.54 -18.99
CA HIS A 137 -6.18 -6.82 -19.75
C HIS A 137 -6.73 -5.59 -19.00
N LEU A 138 -5.92 -4.54 -18.89
CA LEU A 138 -6.22 -3.29 -18.21
C LEU A 138 -6.80 -2.29 -19.22
N ASN A 139 -7.92 -1.68 -18.85
CA ASN A 139 -8.56 -0.59 -19.60
C ASN A 139 -7.78 0.75 -19.48
N CYS A 140 -6.46 0.71 -19.33
CA CYS A 140 -5.65 1.91 -19.21
C CYS A 140 -4.37 1.82 -20.02
N THR A 141 -3.96 2.96 -20.59
CA THR A 141 -2.67 3.07 -21.26
C THR A 141 -1.55 3.34 -20.24
N ALA A 142 -0.32 2.99 -20.61
CA ALA A 142 0.86 3.31 -19.79
C ALA A 142 0.97 4.81 -19.46
N GLN A 143 0.53 5.69 -20.37
CA GLN A 143 0.54 7.14 -20.16
C GLN A 143 -0.44 7.58 -19.06
N GLN A 144 -1.60 6.92 -18.96
CA GLN A 144 -2.58 7.20 -17.91
C GLN A 144 -2.03 6.78 -16.53
N VAL A 145 -1.36 5.63 -16.46
CA VAL A 145 -0.73 5.15 -15.21
C VAL A 145 0.43 6.05 -14.77
N ARG A 146 1.19 6.65 -15.69
CA ARG A 146 2.28 7.61 -15.40
C ARG A 146 1.82 8.95 -14.80
N SER A 147 0.51 9.17 -14.63
CA SER A 147 -0.02 10.43 -14.06
C SER A 147 0.08 10.51 -12.53
N PHE A 148 0.66 9.49 -11.87
CA PHE A 148 0.80 9.34 -10.42
C PHE A 148 2.26 9.45 -9.99
#